data_AF-A0A1B2DDR9-F1
#
_entry.id   AF-A0A1B2DDR9-F1
#
_cell.length_a   1.000
_cell.length_b   1.000
_cell.length_c   1.000
_cell.angle_alpha   90.00
_cell.angle_beta   90.00
_cell.angle_gamma   90.00
#
_symmetry.space_group_name_H-M   'P 1'
#
loop_
_entity.id
_entity.type
_entity.pdbx_description
1 polymer ?
#
loop_
_entity_poly.entity_id
_entity_poly.type
_entity_poly.pdbx_seq_one_letter_code
_entity_poly.pdbx_strand_id
1 'polypeptide(L)'
;MFNLFGKKKSKEEALEYADKKLNKGFTGMMMKGFVPKEHRDMMNQSLAQAKQAHMASTGTIPVAATATVLSITDTGKLVNFDPIVILALNVTEPDGRSYQKTMETLVSKLQIPRPGDLIGLGQNPANPSELIYMGLLTP
;
A
#
# COMPACT_ATOMS: atom_id res chain seq x y z
N MET A 1 -45.67 10.35 25.17
CA MET A 1 -44.37 10.95 24.79
C MET A 1 -43.28 9.94 25.14
N PHE A 2 -42.69 9.22 24.18
CA PHE A 2 -41.37 8.57 24.32
C PHE A 2 -40.91 8.08 22.93
N ASN A 3 -39.91 8.76 22.36
CA ASN A 3 -39.24 8.42 21.10
C ASN A 3 -38.16 7.37 21.37
N LEU A 4 -38.28 6.18 20.77
CA LEU A 4 -37.27 5.11 20.86
C LEU A 4 -36.68 4.83 19.46
N PHE A 5 -35.86 5.76 18.97
CA PHE A 5 -35.05 5.58 17.75
C PHE A 5 -33.56 5.72 18.09
N GLY A 6 -32.92 4.59 18.39
CA GLY A 6 -31.46 4.49 18.47
C GLY A 6 -30.88 4.44 17.05
N LYS A 7 -30.07 5.46 16.70
CA LYS A 7 -29.38 5.58 15.41
C LYS A 7 -28.54 4.32 15.12
N LYS A 8 -28.78 3.66 13.98
CA LYS A 8 -27.89 2.62 13.44
C LYS A 8 -26.58 3.27 12.99
N LYS A 9 -25.46 2.94 13.66
CA LYS A 9 -24.11 3.36 13.23
C LYS A 9 -23.69 2.58 11.98
N SER A 10 -22.96 3.24 11.09
CA SER A 10 -22.48 2.65 9.82
C SER A 10 -21.41 1.59 10.09
N LYS A 11 -21.27 0.63 9.17
CA LYS A 11 -20.28 -0.46 9.26
C LYS A 11 -18.84 0.06 9.38
N GLU A 12 -18.58 1.21 8.78
CA GLU A 12 -17.30 1.91 8.77
C GLU A 12 -16.89 2.41 10.16
N GLU A 13 -17.84 3.04 10.88
CA GLU A 13 -17.65 3.52 12.25
C GLU A 13 -17.48 2.34 13.23
N ALA A 14 -18.11 1.20 12.93
CA ALA A 14 -17.95 -0.04 13.71
C ALA A 14 -16.57 -0.69 13.48
N LEU A 15 -16.05 -0.63 12.26
CA LEU A 15 -14.71 -1.14 11.90
C LEU A 15 -13.60 -0.26 12.50
N GLU A 16 -13.72 1.05 12.40
CA GLU A 16 -12.73 2.00 12.98
C GLU A 16 -12.70 1.94 14.51
N TYR A 17 -13.88 1.77 15.15
CA TYR A 17 -13.98 1.58 16.60
C TYR A 17 -13.39 0.24 17.05
N ALA A 18 -13.55 -0.81 16.24
CA ALA A 18 -12.94 -2.11 16.50
C ALA A 18 -11.41 -2.01 16.41
N ASP A 19 -10.87 -1.38 15.36
CA ASP A 19 -9.43 -1.26 15.15
C ASP A 19 -8.75 -0.46 16.29
N LYS A 20 -9.37 0.65 16.70
CA LYS A 20 -8.90 1.50 17.81
C LYS A 20 -8.91 0.80 19.18
N LYS A 21 -9.79 -0.19 19.38
CA LYS A 21 -9.85 -0.99 20.62
C LYS A 21 -8.97 -2.24 20.58
N LEU A 22 -8.78 -2.83 19.40
CA LEU A 22 -7.92 -3.99 19.19
C LEU A 22 -6.44 -3.62 19.33
N ASN A 23 -6.05 -2.41 18.90
CA ASN A 23 -4.66 -1.95 18.97
C ASN A 23 -4.21 -1.42 20.35
N LYS A 24 -5.11 -1.28 21.33
CA LYS A 24 -4.70 -1.03 22.73
C LYS A 24 -4.25 -2.35 23.34
N GLY A 25 -2.94 -2.51 23.54
CA GLY A 25 -2.24 -3.78 23.83
C GLY A 25 -2.79 -4.68 24.95
N PHE A 26 -3.63 -4.19 25.86
CA PHE A 26 -4.30 -5.01 26.88
C PHE A 26 -5.46 -5.85 26.32
N THR A 27 -6.29 -5.28 25.44
CA THR A 27 -7.41 -6.00 24.79
C THR A 27 -6.89 -7.05 23.80
N GLY A 28 -5.80 -6.74 23.09
CA GLY A 28 -5.13 -7.67 22.20
C GLY A 28 -4.58 -8.90 22.94
N MET A 29 -4.08 -8.73 24.17
CA MET A 29 -3.62 -9.85 25.00
C MET A 29 -4.78 -10.70 25.53
N MET A 30 -5.93 -10.08 25.83
CA MET A 30 -7.15 -10.78 26.23
C MET A 30 -7.73 -11.61 25.07
N MET A 31 -7.88 -11.05 23.87
CA MET A 31 -8.28 -11.79 22.66
C MET A 31 -7.31 -12.94 22.32
N LYS A 32 -6.01 -12.73 22.58
CA LYS A 32 -4.99 -13.79 22.43
C LYS A 32 -5.15 -14.94 23.44
N GLY A 33 -5.87 -14.76 24.54
CA GLY A 33 -6.19 -15.83 25.49
C GLY A 33 -7.45 -16.63 25.10
N PHE A 34 -8.45 -15.96 24.52
CA PHE A 34 -9.78 -16.55 24.31
C PHE A 34 -10.06 -17.06 22.89
N VAL A 35 -9.28 -16.66 21.88
CA VAL A 35 -9.51 -17.08 20.48
C VAL A 35 -8.53 -18.20 20.08
N PRO A 36 -9.00 -19.43 19.76
CA PRO A 36 -8.16 -20.54 19.31
C PRO A 36 -7.33 -20.18 18.07
N LYS A 37 -6.14 -20.78 17.92
CA LYS A 37 -5.19 -20.48 16.83
C LYS A 37 -5.81 -20.64 15.44
N GLU A 38 -6.66 -21.66 15.25
CA GLU A 38 -7.35 -21.95 13.99
C GLU A 38 -8.25 -20.79 13.51
N HIS A 39 -8.92 -20.09 14.43
CA HIS A 39 -9.72 -18.93 14.09
C HIS A 39 -8.88 -17.69 13.75
N ARG A 40 -7.65 -17.60 14.26
CA ARG A 40 -6.73 -16.51 13.91
C ARG A 40 -6.16 -16.68 12.52
N ASP A 41 -5.83 -17.91 12.15
CA ASP A 41 -5.31 -18.20 10.81
C ASP A 41 -6.39 -17.95 9.75
N MET A 42 -7.63 -18.36 10.03
CA MET A 42 -8.79 -18.05 9.18
C MET A 42 -9.08 -16.53 9.11
N MET A 43 -8.87 -15.78 10.20
CA MET A 43 -9.02 -14.32 10.21
C MET A 43 -7.89 -13.61 9.44
N ASN A 44 -6.64 -14.05 9.57
CA ASN A 44 -5.53 -13.51 8.79
C ASN A 44 -5.74 -13.76 7.30
N GLN A 45 -6.22 -14.96 6.94
CA GLN A 45 -6.51 -15.34 5.57
C GLN A 45 -7.71 -14.54 5.01
N SER A 46 -8.76 -14.34 5.80
CA SER A 46 -9.92 -13.55 5.37
C SER A 46 -9.60 -12.06 5.26
N LEU A 47 -8.74 -11.52 6.14
CA LEU A 47 -8.23 -10.15 6.03
C LEU A 47 -7.36 -9.95 4.79
N ALA A 48 -6.46 -10.89 4.49
CA ALA A 48 -5.64 -10.83 3.27
C ALA A 48 -6.52 -10.86 2.00
N GLN A 49 -7.51 -11.76 1.97
CA GLN A 49 -8.47 -11.85 0.85
C GLN A 49 -9.35 -10.61 0.74
N ALA A 50 -9.85 -10.07 1.86
CA ALA A 50 -10.66 -8.87 1.86
C ALA A 50 -9.85 -7.65 1.41
N LYS A 51 -8.59 -7.52 1.86
CA LYS A 51 -7.68 -6.46 1.42
C LYS A 51 -7.42 -6.57 -0.08
N GLN A 52 -7.18 -7.78 -0.59
CA GLN A 52 -6.93 -8.01 -2.01
C GLN A 52 -8.18 -7.78 -2.89
N ALA A 53 -9.35 -8.23 -2.45
CA ALA A 53 -10.62 -7.96 -3.11
C ALA A 53 -10.94 -6.46 -3.10
N HIS A 54 -10.63 -5.76 -2.01
CA HIS A 54 -10.80 -4.32 -1.90
C HIS A 54 -9.87 -3.59 -2.87
N MET A 55 -8.56 -3.92 -2.90
CA MET A 55 -7.60 -3.35 -3.87
C MET A 55 -8.02 -3.55 -5.32
N ALA A 56 -8.53 -4.76 -5.65
CA ALA A 56 -9.05 -5.05 -6.99
C ALA A 56 -10.33 -4.24 -7.29
N SER A 57 -11.19 -4.02 -6.30
CA SER A 57 -12.43 -3.25 -6.45
C SER A 57 -12.21 -1.74 -6.57
N THR A 58 -11.16 -1.21 -5.94
CA THR A 58 -10.82 0.22 -5.97
C THR A 58 -9.85 0.57 -7.09
N GLY A 59 -9.28 -0.44 -7.77
CA GLY A 59 -8.23 -0.25 -8.77
C GLY A 59 -6.94 0.34 -8.19
N THR A 60 -6.80 0.37 -6.85
CA THR A 60 -5.65 0.96 -6.18
C THR A 60 -4.68 -0.13 -5.78
N ILE A 61 -3.52 -0.14 -6.45
CA ILE A 61 -2.40 -1.00 -6.07
C ILE A 61 -1.77 -0.35 -4.82
N PRO A 62 -1.68 -1.07 -3.68
CA PRO A 62 -1.07 -0.52 -2.48
C PRO A 62 0.41 -0.25 -2.72
N VAL A 63 0.94 0.80 -2.09
CA VAL A 63 2.38 1.02 -2.03
C VAL A 63 2.99 -0.14 -1.25
N ALA A 64 3.80 -0.94 -1.96
CA ALA A 64 4.48 -2.12 -1.44
C ALA A 64 5.86 -1.78 -0.89
N ALA A 65 6.52 -0.75 -1.42
CA ALA A 65 7.80 -0.23 -0.95
C ALA A 65 7.91 1.25 -1.29
N THR A 66 8.84 1.95 -0.65
CA THR A 66 9.21 3.32 -1.02
C THR A 66 10.61 3.32 -1.61
N ALA A 67 10.96 4.33 -2.39
CA ALA A 67 12.33 4.48 -2.86
C ALA A 67 12.76 5.94 -2.98
N THR A 68 14.04 6.19 -2.70
CA THR A 68 14.68 7.47 -3.03
C THR A 68 15.32 7.38 -4.41
N VAL A 69 15.05 8.37 -5.26
CA VAL A 69 15.64 8.44 -6.59
C VAL A 69 17.12 8.84 -6.48
N LEU A 70 18.01 8.01 -7.00
CA LEU A 70 19.45 8.28 -7.04
C LEU A 70 19.85 9.00 -8.32
N SER A 71 19.33 8.53 -9.46
CA SER A 71 19.54 9.15 -10.77
C SER A 71 18.38 8.84 -11.71
N ILE A 72 18.28 9.66 -12.76
CA ILE A 72 17.32 9.53 -13.84
C ILE A 72 18.07 9.63 -15.17
N THR A 73 17.76 8.75 -16.11
CA THR A 73 18.30 8.77 -17.47
C THR A 73 17.16 8.67 -18.46
N ASP A 74 17.07 9.63 -19.37
CA ASP A 74 16.10 9.60 -20.46
C ASP A 74 16.50 8.53 -21.49
N THR A 75 15.55 7.70 -21.91
CA THR A 75 15.76 6.68 -22.94
C THR A 75 15.53 7.22 -24.36
N GLY A 76 14.92 8.40 -24.49
CA GLY A 76 14.44 8.97 -25.75
C GLY A 76 13.15 8.32 -26.28
N LYS A 77 12.65 7.27 -25.62
CA LYS A 77 11.38 6.61 -26.00
C LYS A 77 10.20 7.35 -25.37
N LEU A 78 9.11 7.46 -26.13
CA LEU A 78 7.86 8.07 -25.67
C LEU A 78 6.69 7.10 -25.88
N VAL A 79 5.70 7.16 -24.99
CA VAL A 79 4.40 6.49 -25.11
C VAL A 79 3.31 7.51 -24.81
N ASN A 80 2.39 7.74 -25.75
CA ASN A 80 1.38 8.80 -25.62
C ASN A 80 2.00 10.16 -25.22
N PHE A 81 3.14 10.47 -25.82
CA PHE A 81 4.02 11.60 -25.49
C PHE A 81 4.73 11.51 -24.14
N ASP A 82 4.31 10.71 -23.17
CA ASP A 82 5.01 10.55 -21.89
C ASP A 82 6.36 9.82 -22.05
N PRO A 83 7.43 10.32 -21.40
CA PRO A 83 8.76 9.72 -21.53
C PRO A 83 8.89 8.41 -20.76
N ILE A 84 9.65 7.49 -21.35
CA ILE A 84 10.20 6.33 -20.65
C ILE A 84 11.59 6.70 -20.14
N VAL A 85 11.82 6.52 -18.85
CA VAL A 85 13.07 6.83 -18.19
C VAL A 85 13.63 5.61 -17.47
N ILE A 86 14.94 5.58 -17.30
CA ILE A 86 15.62 4.63 -16.42
C ILE A 86 15.89 5.34 -15.10
N LEU A 87 15.37 4.77 -14.01
CA LEU A 87 15.59 5.25 -12.65
C LEU A 87 16.56 4.32 -11.94
N ALA A 88 17.61 4.89 -11.34
CA ALA A 88 18.37 4.22 -10.29
C ALA A 88 17.78 4.62 -8.94
N LEU A 89 17.42 3.62 -8.13
CA LEU A 89 16.63 3.79 -6.93
C LEU A 89 17.34 3.17 -5.73
N ASN A 90 17.23 3.80 -4.56
CA ASN A 90 17.44 3.16 -3.28
C ASN A 90 16.08 2.77 -2.70
N VAL A 91 15.72 1.50 -2.82
CA VAL A 91 14.44 0.93 -2.38
C VAL A 91 14.50 0.65 -0.90
N THR A 92 13.44 0.97 -0.17
CA THR A 92 13.21 0.60 1.23
C THR A 92 11.91 -0.20 1.32
N GLU A 93 12.03 -1.46 1.72
CA GLU A 93 10.88 -2.33 1.96
C GLU A 93 10.24 -2.05 3.33
N PRO A 94 8.96 -2.45 3.54
CA PRO A 94 8.27 -2.25 4.81
C PRO A 94 8.94 -2.94 6.01
N ASP A 95 9.76 -3.96 5.76
CA ASP A 95 10.53 -4.67 6.78
C ASP A 95 11.86 -3.98 7.14
N GLY A 96 12.15 -2.82 6.53
CA GLY A 96 13.35 -2.03 6.76
C GLY A 96 14.56 -2.46 5.95
N ARG A 97 14.46 -3.48 5.08
CA ARG A 97 15.54 -3.82 4.15
C ARG A 97 15.66 -2.74 3.09
N SER A 98 16.90 -2.35 2.79
CA SER A 98 17.20 -1.42 1.71
C SER A 98 18.17 -2.00 0.70
N TYR A 99 17.93 -1.72 -0.58
CA TYR A 99 18.78 -2.16 -1.69
C TYR A 99 18.66 -1.23 -2.88
N GLN A 100 19.69 -1.24 -3.73
CA GLN A 100 19.65 -0.48 -4.98
C GLN A 100 18.99 -1.29 -6.10
N LYS A 101 18.15 -0.63 -6.89
CA LYS A 101 17.48 -1.23 -8.05
C LYS A 101 17.43 -0.23 -9.19
N THR A 102 17.63 -0.72 -10.41
CA THR A 102 17.38 0.04 -11.63
C THR A 102 16.08 -0.44 -12.26
N MET A 103 15.25 0.48 -12.74
CA MET A 103 14.04 0.14 -13.50
C MET A 103 13.80 1.11 -14.65
N GLU A 104 13.30 0.58 -15.75
CA GLU A 104 12.76 1.35 -16.87
C GLU A 104 11.25 1.54 -16.64
N THR A 105 10.78 2.78 -16.61
CA THR A 105 9.37 3.08 -16.35
C THR A 105 8.89 4.28 -17.14
N LEU A 106 7.59 4.29 -17.45
CA LEU A 106 6.89 5.47 -17.95
C LEU A 106 6.69 6.46 -16.79
N VAL A 107 6.96 7.74 -17.04
CA VAL A 107 6.67 8.83 -16.10
C VAL A 107 5.86 9.91 -16.79
N SER A 108 5.00 10.60 -16.04
CA SER A 108 4.21 11.70 -16.59
C SER A 108 5.11 12.92 -16.86
N LYS A 109 4.89 13.62 -17.98
CA LYS A 109 5.55 14.92 -18.23
C LYS A 109 5.26 15.99 -17.18
N LEU A 110 4.10 15.91 -16.53
CA LEU A 110 3.71 16.89 -15.51
C LEU A 110 4.56 16.73 -14.25
N GLN A 111 5.08 15.53 -14.02
CA GLN A 111 5.73 15.16 -12.77
C GLN A 111 6.85 14.16 -13.03
N ILE A 112 7.97 14.69 -13.52
CA ILE A 112 9.19 13.93 -13.74
C ILE A 112 9.99 13.89 -12.43
N PRO A 113 10.29 12.69 -11.89
CA PRO A 113 11.09 12.56 -10.67
C PRO A 113 12.51 13.07 -10.83
N ARG A 114 13.07 13.60 -9.73
CA ARG A 114 14.42 14.12 -9.63
C ARG A 114 15.24 13.33 -8.60
N PRO A 115 16.58 13.33 -8.72
CA PRO A 115 17.44 12.79 -7.67
C PRO A 115 17.11 13.43 -6.31
N GLY A 116 16.91 12.59 -5.29
CA GLY A 116 16.49 12.98 -3.95
C GLY A 116 14.99 12.84 -3.69
N ASP A 117 14.14 12.73 -4.72
CA ASP A 117 12.70 12.58 -4.53
C ASP A 117 12.36 11.21 -3.93
N LEU A 118 11.31 11.18 -3.10
CA LEU A 118 10.71 9.96 -2.59
C LEU A 118 9.58 9.51 -3.52
N ILE A 119 9.59 8.24 -3.90
CA ILE A 119 8.59 7.65 -4.79
C ILE A 119 7.95 6.40 -4.17
N GLY A 120 6.73 6.11 -4.61
CA GLY A 120 6.00 4.91 -4.25
C GLY A 120 6.26 3.81 -5.26
N LEU A 121 6.41 2.58 -4.78
CA LEU A 121 6.53 1.38 -5.58
C LEU A 121 5.40 0.41 -5.22
N GLY A 122 4.67 -0.07 -6.22
CA GLY A 122 3.64 -1.10 -6.07
C GLY A 122 4.17 -2.46 -6.51
N GLN A 123 3.50 -3.54 -6.11
CA GLN A 123 3.76 -4.86 -6.70
C GLN A 123 3.02 -4.99 -8.04
N ASN A 124 3.69 -5.57 -9.04
CA ASN A 124 3.04 -5.89 -10.29
C ASN A 124 2.06 -7.07 -10.08
N PRO A 125 0.74 -6.90 -10.31
CA PRO A 125 -0.23 -7.96 -10.07
C PRO A 125 -0.07 -9.15 -11.04
N ALA A 126 0.51 -8.93 -12.22
CA ALA A 126 0.82 -10.00 -13.16
C ALA A 126 2.14 -10.72 -12.84
N ASN A 127 3.08 -10.03 -12.19
CA ASN A 127 4.36 -10.60 -11.76
C ASN A 127 4.76 -10.06 -10.37
N PRO A 128 4.38 -10.73 -9.26
CA PRO A 128 4.60 -10.22 -7.91
C PRO A 128 6.07 -9.99 -7.53
N SER A 129 7.03 -10.54 -8.27
CA SER A 129 8.46 -10.30 -8.07
C SER A 129 8.93 -8.95 -8.63
N GLU A 130 8.11 -8.28 -9.44
CA GLU A 130 8.41 -6.99 -10.03
C GLU A 130 7.74 -5.83 -9.29
N LEU A 131 8.41 -4.69 -9.31
CA LEU A 131 7.92 -3.44 -8.74
C LEU A 131 7.52 -2.50 -9.88
N ILE A 132 6.43 -1.79 -9.69
CA ILE A 132 5.91 -0.77 -10.60
C ILE A 132 6.00 0.60 -9.95
N TYR A 133 6.31 1.60 -10.77
CA TYR A 133 6.33 3.00 -10.35
C TYR A 133 4.91 3.51 -10.08
N MET A 134 4.70 4.11 -8.90
CA MET A 134 3.39 4.61 -8.47
C MET A 134 3.30 6.14 -8.40
N GLY A 135 4.38 6.86 -8.71
CA GLY A 135 4.44 8.32 -8.61
C GLY A 135 5.33 8.83 -7.47
N LEU A 136 5.46 10.16 -7.37
CA LEU A 136 6.12 10.79 -6.22
C LEU A 136 5.25 10.66 -4.99
N LEU A 137 5.88 10.38 -3.85
CA LEU A 137 5.30 10.54 -2.53
C LEU A 137 5.67 11.96 -2.09
N THR A 138 4.73 12.89 -2.24
CA THR A 138 4.87 14.21 -1.60
C THR A 138 4.96 14.01 -0.08
N PRO A 139 5.83 14.75 0.62
CA PRO A 139 5.63 14.96 2.06
C PRO A 139 4.31 15.69 2.34
#